data_AF-A0A1A2UUM4-F1
#
_entry.id   AF-A0A1A2UUM4-F1
#
_cell.length_a   1.000
_cell.length_b   1.000
_cell.length_c   1.000
_cell.angle_alpha   90.00
_cell.angle_beta   90.00
_cell.angle_gamma   90.00
#
_symmetry.space_group_name_H-M   'P 1'
#
loop_
_entity.id
_entity.type
_entity.pdbx_description
1 polymer ?
#
loop_
_entity_poly.entity_id
_entity_poly.type
_entity_poly.pdbx_seq_one_letter_code
_entity_poly.pdbx_strand_id
1 'polypeptide(L)' 'MFVPVAAADPDSPSYGQGKQAIDEQVQQYHVQLGPSTDWAQYCQRVLNSDLKSGKVSRVDSPADFIAGCQDEGRALAH' A
#
# COMPACT_ATOMS: atom_id res chain seq x y z
N MET A 1 -18.10 3.53 13.65
CA MET A 1 -16.79 3.82 14.26
C MET A 1 -15.94 4.52 13.23
N PHE A 2 -15.62 5.80 13.43
CA PHE A 2 -14.47 6.42 12.78
C PHE A 2 -13.25 5.87 13.50
N VAL A 3 -12.65 4.82 12.95
CA VAL A 3 -11.31 4.42 13.40
C VAL A 3 -10.46 5.63 13.03
N PRO A 4 -9.82 6.33 14.00
CA PRO A 4 -8.82 7.30 13.62
C PRO A 4 -7.87 6.51 12.72
N VAL A 5 -7.60 7.02 11.52
CA VAL A 5 -6.38 6.60 10.82
C VAL A 5 -5.32 6.83 11.88
N ALA A 6 -4.84 5.74 12.49
CA ALA A 6 -3.66 5.82 13.33
C ALA A 6 -2.67 6.57 12.45
N ALA A 7 -2.22 7.74 12.92
CA ALA A 7 -1.35 8.60 12.15
C ALA A 7 -0.21 7.70 11.70
N ALA A 8 -0.25 7.30 10.43
CA ALA A 8 0.61 6.24 9.97
C ALA A 8 2.02 6.77 10.09
N ASP A 9 2.88 6.06 10.79
CA ASP A 9 4.24 6.52 11.05
C ASP A 9 4.98 6.50 9.71
N PRO A 10 5.27 7.66 9.10
CA PRO A 10 5.88 7.70 7.76
C PRO A 10 7.33 7.20 7.78
N ASP A 11 7.96 7.21 8.96
CA ASP A 11 9.28 6.65 9.23
C ASP A 11 9.25 5.14 9.51
N SER A 12 8.07 4.52 9.57
CA SER A 12 7.98 3.07 9.78
C SER A 12 8.42 2.31 8.53
N PRO A 13 9.11 1.15 8.70
CA PRO A 13 9.49 0.32 7.56
C PRO A 13 8.26 -0.21 6.80
N SER A 14 7.16 -0.44 7.50
CA SER A 14 5.89 -0.89 6.92
C SER A 14 5.32 0.15 5.94
N TYR A 15 5.39 1.45 6.27
CA TYR A 15 4.96 2.53 5.38
C TYR A 15 5.77 2.57 4.08
N GLY A 16 7.10 2.47 4.18
CA GLY A 16 7.99 2.39 3.02
C GLY A 16 7.71 1.17 2.14
N GLN A 17 7.48 0.00 2.75
CA GLN A 17 7.09 -1.22 2.04
C GLN A 17 5.79 -1.03 1.26
N GLY A 18 4.80 -0.36 1.85
CA GLY A 18 3.52 -0.06 1.19
C GLY A 18 3.68 0.77 -0.08
N LYS A 19 4.51 1.82 -0.04
CA LYS A 19 4.83 2.65 -1.20
C LYS A 19 5.49 1.84 -2.31
N GLN A 20 6.55 1.11 -1.95
CA GLN A 20 7.30 0.30 -2.90
C GLN A 20 6.43 -0.77 -3.56
N ALA A 21 5.56 -1.43 -2.79
CA ALA A 21 4.67 -2.45 -3.31
C ALA A 21 3.75 -1.91 -4.41
N ILE A 22 3.28 -0.67 -4.29
CA ILE A 22 2.47 0.00 -5.32
C ILE A 22 3.28 0.37 -6.54
N ASP A 23 4.44 0.98 -6.34
CA ASP A 23 5.31 1.35 -7.46
C ASP A 23 5.64 0.10 -8.31
N GLU A 24 5.92 -1.03 -7.65
CA GLU A 24 6.11 -2.31 -8.34
C GLU A 24 4.84 -2.81 -9.03
N GLN A 25 3.65 -2.63 -8.45
CA GLN A 25 2.40 -2.99 -9.14
C GLN A 25 2.17 -2.16 -10.41
N VAL A 26 2.41 -0.86 -10.35
CA VAL A 26 2.26 0.05 -11.50
C VAL A 26 3.31 -0.25 -12.56
N GLN A 27 4.58 -0.38 -12.16
CA GLN A 27 5.68 -0.59 -13.09
C GLN A 27 5.72 -2.03 -13.66
N GLN A 28 5.53 -3.05 -12.83
CA GLN A 28 5.64 -4.45 -13.28
C GLN A 28 4.36 -4.95 -13.96
N TYR A 29 3.19 -4.58 -13.44
CA TYR A 29 1.91 -5.10 -13.93
C TYR A 29 1.13 -4.09 -14.78
N HIS A 30 1.68 -2.88 -14.99
CA HIS A 30 1.01 -1.80 -15.75
C HIS A 30 -0.44 -1.60 -15.33
N VAL A 31 -0.69 -1.66 -14.01
CA VAL A 31 -2.02 -1.44 -13.47
C VAL A 31 -2.39 0.02 -13.72
N GLN A 32 -3.48 0.23 -14.45
CA GLN A 32 -4.07 1.55 -14.59
C GLN A 32 -4.78 1.89 -13.28
N LEU A 33 -4.05 2.58 -12.41
CA LEU A 33 -4.60 3.15 -11.20
C LEU A 33 -5.24 4.49 -11.53
N GLY A 34 -6.50 4.66 -11.16
CA GLY A 34 -7.24 5.90 -11.39
C GLY A 34 -7.69 6.55 -10.09
N PRO A 35 -8.19 7.80 -10.15
CA PRO A 35 -8.70 8.51 -8.97
C PRO A 35 -9.92 7.82 -8.34
N SER A 36 -10.59 6.93 -9.09
CA SER A 36 -11.72 6.10 -8.62
C SER A 36 -11.29 4.76 -8.03
N THR A 37 -9.98 4.45 -8.00
CA THR A 37 -9.48 3.20 -7.42
C THR A 37 -9.78 3.15 -5.92
N ASP A 38 -10.37 2.06 -5.46
CA ASP A 38 -10.56 1.81 -4.02
C ASP A 38 -9.21 1.40 -3.41
N TRP A 39 -8.45 2.40 -2.99
CA TRP A 39 -7.10 2.20 -2.47
C TRP A 39 -7.06 1.37 -1.20
N ALA A 40 -8.10 1.41 -0.37
CA ALA A 40 -8.17 0.57 0.83
C ALA A 40 -8.22 -0.91 0.46
N GLN A 41 -9.13 -1.31 -0.43
CA GLN A 41 -9.21 -2.69 -0.93
C GLN A 41 -7.98 -3.09 -1.73
N TYR A 42 -7.48 -2.19 -2.57
CA TYR A 42 -6.34 -2.47 -3.43
C TYR A 42 -5.06 -2.71 -2.61
N CYS A 43 -4.72 -1.80 -1.71
CA CYS A 43 -3.57 -1.95 -0.83
C CYS A 43 -3.64 -3.20 0.05
N GLN A 44 -4.84 -3.56 0.52
CA GLN A 44 -5.03 -4.79 1.28
C GLN A 44 -4.80 -6.05 0.44
N ARG A 45 -5.16 -6.04 -0.85
CA ARG A 45 -4.83 -7.13 -1.77
C ARG A 45 -3.34 -7.20 -2.07
N VAL A 46 -2.69 -6.07 -2.31
CA VAL A 46 -1.25 -6.00 -2.56
C VAL A 46 -0.49 -6.54 -1.35
N LEU A 47 -0.83 -6.09 -0.14
CA LEU A 47 -0.27 -6.62 1.11
C LEU A 47 -0.40 -8.14 1.20
N ASN A 48 -1.61 -8.68 1.00
CA ASN A 48 -1.82 -10.13 1.03
C ASN A 48 -1.07 -10.86 -0.09
N SER A 49 -0.94 -10.25 -1.26
CA SER A 49 -0.20 -10.81 -2.38
C SER A 49 1.30 -10.89 -2.08
N ASP A 50 1.88 -9.84 -1.50
CA ASP A 50 3.30 -9.80 -1.14
C ASP A 50 3.63 -10.75 -0.01
N LEU A 51 2.78 -10.82 1.01
CA LEU A 51 2.89 -11.81 2.09
C LEU A 51 2.80 -13.24 1.54
N LYS A 52 1.85 -13.50 0.64
CA LYS A 52 1.65 -14.81 0.02
C LYS A 52 2.79 -15.20 -0.92
N SER A 53 3.32 -14.23 -1.67
CA SER A 53 4.46 -14.42 -2.57
C SER A 53 5.79 -14.56 -1.81
N GLY A 54 5.81 -14.29 -0.50
CA GLY A 54 7.03 -14.24 0.30
C GLY A 54 7.94 -13.03 -0.03
N LYS A 55 7.41 -12.06 -0.79
CA LYS A 55 8.13 -10.85 -1.19
C LYS A 55 8.36 -9.93 0.01
N VAL A 56 7.35 -9.87 0.88
CA VAL A 56 7.47 -9.26 2.20
C VAL A 56 7.38 -10.38 3.23
N SER A 57 8.45 -10.57 4.02
CA SER A 57 8.49 -11.63 5.03
C SER A 57 7.51 -11.36 6.17
N ARG A 58 7.31 -10.10 6.54
CA ARG A 58 6.34 -9.64 7.53
C ARG A 58 6.15 -8.14 7.42
N VAL A 59 4.91 -7.70 7.54
CA VAL A 59 4.57 -6.31 7.80
C VAL A 59 4.30 -6.19 9.30
N ASP A 60 5.06 -5.33 9.97
CA ASP A 60 4.92 -5.15 11.42
C ASP A 60 3.63 -4.38 11.75
N SER A 61 3.33 -3.38 10.91
CA SER A 61 2.14 -2.53 11.00
C SER A 61 1.37 -2.51 9.68
N PRO A 62 0.31 -3.33 9.53
CA PRO A 62 -0.53 -3.33 8.33
C PRO A 62 -1.17 -1.97 8.04
N ALA A 63 -1.49 -1.19 9.08
CA ALA A 63 -2.08 0.14 8.94
C ALA A 63 -1.10 1.11 8.25
N ASP A 64 0.16 1.12 8.67
CA ASP A 64 1.22 1.94 8.08
C ASP A 64 1.48 1.55 6.63
N PHE A 65 1.52 0.25 6.35
CA PHE A 65 1.65 -0.25 4.98
C PHE A 65 0.51 0.23 4.08
N ILE A 66 -0.73 0.10 4.54
CA ILE A 66 -1.89 0.56 3.76
C ILE A 66 -1.82 2.08 3.54
N ALA A 67 -1.42 2.86 4.54
CA ALA A 67 -1.29 4.31 4.41
C ALA A 67 -0.23 4.71 3.38
N GLY A 68 0.97 4.11 3.42
CA GLY A 68 2.02 4.37 2.42
C GLY A 68 1.57 3.98 1.02
N CYS A 69 0.97 2.80 0.88
CA CYS A 69 0.39 2.34 -0.38
C CYS A 69 -0.67 3.29 -0.94
N GLN A 70 -1.55 3.84 -0.10
CA GLN A 70 -2.57 4.81 -0.52
C GLN A 70 -1.95 6.13 -1.00
N ASP A 71 -0.92 6.61 -0.30
CA ASP A 71 -0.26 7.88 -0.60
C ASP A 71 0.47 7.79 -1.96
N GLU A 72 1.30 6.76 -2.14
CA GLU A 72 2.01 6.51 -3.40
C GLU A 72 1.02 6.26 -4.54
N GLY A 73 -0.01 5.44 -4.30
CA GLY A 73 -1.01 5.13 -5.30
C GLY A 73 -1.74 6.37 -5.80
N ARG A 74 -2.11 7.28 -4.90
CA ARG A 74 -2.73 8.56 -5.27
C ARG A 74 -1.76 9.48 -6.00
N ALA A 75 -0.48 9.46 -5.66
CA ALA A 75 0.55 10.22 -6.37
C ALA A 75 0.75 9.69 -7.81
N LEU A 76 0.70 8.37 -8.01
CA LEU A 76 0.86 7.73 -9.32
C LEU A 76 -0.41 7.77 -10.19
N ALA A 77 -1.60 7.87 -9.57
CA ALA A 77 -2.89 7.97 -10.28
C ALA A 77 -3.25 9.41 -10.72
N HIS A 78 -2.28 10.33 -10.69
CA HIS A 78 -2.40 11.70 -11.19
C HIS A 78 -2.28 11.77 -12.71
#